data_AF-A0A4P5XCJ2-F1
#
_entry.id   AF-A0A4P5XCJ2-F1
#
_cell.length_a   1.000
_cell.length_b   1.000
_cell.length_c   1.000
_cell.angle_alpha   90.00
_cell.angle_beta   90.00
_cell.angle_gamma   90.00
#
_symmetry.space_group_name_H-M   'P 1'
#
loop_
_entity.id
_entity.type
_entity.pdbx_description
1 polymer ?
#
loop_
_entity_poly.entity_id
_entity_poly.type
_entity_poly.pdbx_seq_one_letter_code
_entity_poly.pdbx_strand_id
1 'polypeptide(L)'
;MATLPSHTPAPDETEDLQFREQCRRQLERPLEARMRYGFCRVPRPGFDACAARVFPSTRAYREWCAANLPPYFGYQPAPPE
;
A
#
# COMPACT_ATOMS: atom_id res chain seq x y z
N MET A 1 16.96 -1.57 -23.05
CA MET A 1 15.83 -1.57 -22.10
C MET A 1 15.82 -2.93 -21.40
N ALA A 2 16.49 -3.04 -20.25
CA ALA A 2 16.54 -4.29 -19.50
C ALA A 2 15.27 -4.39 -18.64
N THR A 3 14.36 -5.29 -19.02
CA THR A 3 13.20 -5.65 -18.23
C THR A 3 13.70 -6.43 -17.00
N LEU A 4 13.86 -5.74 -15.88
CA LEU A 4 14.16 -6.37 -14.60
C LEU A 4 12.93 -7.19 -14.17
N PRO A 5 13.10 -8.44 -13.71
CA PRO A 5 11.98 -9.22 -13.20
C PRO A 5 11.39 -8.49 -12.01
N SER A 6 10.12 -8.11 -12.11
CA SER A 6 9.30 -7.65 -11.00
C SER A 6 9.11 -8.81 -10.02
N HIS A 7 10.08 -9.04 -9.14
CA HIS A 7 9.92 -9.99 -8.06
C HIS A 7 9.07 -9.34 -6.98
N THR A 8 7.76 -9.30 -7.19
CA THR A 8 6.81 -9.26 -6.08
C THR A 8 6.96 -10.61 -5.40
N PRO A 9 7.54 -10.73 -4.18
CA PRO A 9 7.32 -11.95 -3.44
C PRO A 9 5.80 -12.02 -3.22
N ALA A 10 5.17 -13.08 -3.71
CA ALA A 10 3.82 -13.41 -3.27
C ALA A 10 3.83 -13.42 -1.73
N PRO A 11 2.78 -12.93 -1.06
CA PRO A 11 2.73 -12.99 0.39
C PRO A 11 3.01 -14.44 0.81
N ASP A 12 3.97 -14.64 1.70
CA ASP A 12 4.18 -15.94 2.30
C ASP A 12 2.86 -16.33 2.96
N GLU A 13 2.32 -17.48 2.58
CA GLU A 13 1.06 -18.01 3.10
C GLU A 13 1.07 -18.01 4.64
N THR A 14 2.25 -18.23 5.23
CA THR A 14 2.49 -18.17 6.67
C THR A 14 2.27 -16.75 7.24
N GLU A 15 2.79 -15.71 6.60
CA GLU A 15 2.60 -14.31 7.03
C GLU A 15 1.12 -13.90 6.95
N ASP A 16 0.43 -14.32 5.89
CA ASP A 16 -1.00 -14.04 5.70
C ASP A 16 -1.85 -14.71 6.79
N LEU A 17 -1.54 -15.96 7.14
CA LEU A 17 -2.19 -16.67 8.24
C LEU A 17 -1.92 -16.00 9.59
N GLN A 18 -0.69 -15.59 9.85
CA GLN A 18 -0.33 -14.88 11.09
C GLN A 18 -1.06 -13.54 11.20
N PHE A 19 -1.16 -12.78 10.11
CA PHE A 19 -1.87 -11.51 10.08
C PHE A 19 -3.37 -11.70 10.37
N ARG A 20 -4.01 -12.69 9.76
CA ARG A 20 -5.42 -13.03 10.03
C ARG A 20 -5.66 -13.38 11.50
N GLU A 21 -4.77 -14.17 12.08
CA GLU A 21 -4.84 -14.53 13.50
C GLU A 21 -4.65 -13.30 14.41
N GLN A 22 -3.75 -12.38 14.04
CA GLN A 22 -3.58 -11.12 14.76
C GLN A 22 -4.85 -10.25 14.70
N CYS A 23 -5.51 -10.17 13.54
CA CYS A 23 -6.80 -9.49 13.39
C CYS A 23 -7.87 -10.12 14.28
N ARG A 24 -7.97 -11.45 14.32
CA ARG A 24 -8.92 -12.19 15.17
C ARG A 24 -8.75 -11.82 16.65
N ARG A 25 -7.52 -11.84 17.16
CA ARG A 25 -7.19 -11.44 18.55
C ARG A 25 -7.52 -9.97 18.83
N GLN A 26 -7.37 -9.09 17.85
CA GLN A 26 -7.75 -7.68 18.03
C GLN A 26 -9.26 -7.49 18.15
N LEU A 27 -10.05 -8.29 17.43
CA LEU A 27 -11.50 -8.28 17.53
C LEU A 27 -12.04 -8.84 18.85
N GLU A 28 -11.21 -9.47 19.68
CA GLU A 28 -11.59 -9.88 21.05
C GLU A 28 -11.41 -8.74 22.08
N ARG A 29 -10.70 -7.66 21.73
CA ARG A 29 -10.43 -6.55 22.67
C ARG A 29 -11.64 -5.62 22.83
N PRO A 30 -11.72 -4.82 23.92
CA PRO A 30 -12.73 -3.76 24.04
C PRO A 30 -12.65 -2.74 22.91
N LEU A 31 -13.79 -2.12 22.55
CA LEU A 31 -13.87 -1.19 21.41
C LEU A 31 -12.88 -0.02 21.53
N GLU A 32 -12.72 0.55 22.72
CA GLU A 32 -11.77 1.65 22.95
C GLU A 32 -10.34 1.23 22.61
N ALA A 33 -9.94 0.00 22.97
CA ALA A 33 -8.62 -0.53 22.65
C ALA A 33 -8.44 -0.78 21.15
N ARG A 34 -9.51 -1.17 20.44
CA ARG A 34 -9.47 -1.31 18.96
C ARG A 34 -9.33 0.03 18.27
N MET A 35 -10.01 1.07 18.76
CA MET A 35 -9.88 2.41 18.21
C MET A 35 -8.48 2.99 18.46
N ARG A 36 -7.93 2.81 19.67
CA ARG A 36 -6.63 3.36 20.03
C ARG A 36 -5.44 2.62 19.43
N TYR A 37 -5.53 1.29 19.31
CA TYR A 37 -4.41 0.43 18.91
C TYR A 37 -4.72 -0.46 17.70
N GLY A 38 -5.77 -0.12 16.95
CA GLY A 38 -6.10 -0.78 15.70
C GLY A 38 -4.96 -0.63 14.69
N PHE A 39 -4.81 -1.63 13.82
CA PHE A 39 -3.85 -1.59 12.74
C PHE A 39 -4.53 -2.03 11.45
N CYS A 40 -3.94 -1.65 10.32
CA CYS A 40 -4.38 -2.06 9.00
C CYS A 40 -3.15 -2.43 8.16
N ARG A 41 -3.32 -3.40 7.26
CA ARG A 41 -2.31 -3.72 6.24
C ARG A 41 -2.68 -2.95 4.98
N VAL A 42 -2.01 -1.82 4.76
CA VAL A 42 -2.23 -0.97 3.60
C VAL A 42 -1.05 -1.16 2.65
N PRO A 43 -1.28 -1.69 1.44
CA PRO A 43 -0.22 -1.77 0.44
C PRO A 43 0.21 -0.35 0.07
N ARG A 44 1.52 -0.08 0.14
CA ARG A 44 2.15 1.16 -0.27
C ARG A 44 2.72 0.98 -1.67
N PRO A 45 2.00 1.37 -2.74
CA PRO A 45 2.34 0.97 -4.11
C PRO A 45 3.70 1.49 -4.61
N GLY A 46 4.26 2.55 -4.00
CA GLY A 46 5.61 3.05 -4.31
C GLY A 46 6.74 2.44 -3.48
N PHE A 47 6.43 1.78 -2.36
CA PHE A 47 7.42 1.22 -1.42
C PHE A 47 7.45 -0.30 -1.41
N ASP A 48 6.29 -0.94 -1.62
CA ASP A 48 6.16 -2.38 -1.44
C ASP A 48 6.47 -3.17 -2.74
N ALA A 49 6.50 -2.50 -3.90
CA ALA A 49 6.65 -3.15 -5.21
C ALA A 49 8.01 -2.95 -5.90
N CYS A 50 8.84 -2.02 -5.45
CA CYS A 50 10.17 -1.75 -6.02
C CYS A 50 11.15 -1.23 -4.97
N ALA A 51 12.45 -1.45 -5.21
CA ALA A 51 13.49 -0.64 -4.60
C ALA A 51 13.15 0.85 -4.77
N ALA A 52 13.36 1.64 -3.72
CA ALA A 52 12.90 3.03 -3.59
C ALA A 52 12.89 3.80 -4.92
N ARG A 53 11.71 4.29 -5.32
CA ARG A 53 11.54 5.03 -6.57
C ARG A 53 11.83 6.51 -6.34
N VAL A 54 12.80 7.06 -7.08
CA VAL A 54 13.16 8.48 -7.05
C VAL A 54 12.65 9.15 -8.32
N PHE A 55 12.02 10.33 -8.18
CA PHE A 55 11.51 11.11 -9.30
C PHE A 55 12.34 12.38 -9.48
N PRO A 56 12.56 12.83 -10.72
CA PRO A 56 13.33 14.05 -11.00
C PRO A 56 12.56 15.35 -10.68
N SER A 57 11.24 15.27 -10.47
CA SER A 57 10.40 16.40 -10.07
C SER A 57 9.09 15.93 -9.45
N THR A 58 8.40 16.84 -8.75
CA THR A 58 7.04 16.59 -8.23
C THR A 58 6.02 16.36 -9.35
N ARG A 59 6.19 16.99 -10.52
CA ARG A 59 5.31 16.79 -11.67
C ARG A 59 5.40 15.35 -12.18
N ALA A 60 6.62 14.86 -12.40
CA ALA A 60 6.87 13.48 -12.84
C ALA A 60 6.31 12.45 -11.84
N TYR A 61 6.38 12.73 -10.54
CA TYR A 61 5.74 11.91 -9.51
C TYR A 61 4.21 11.87 -9.65
N ARG A 62 3.56 13.03 -9.80
CA ARG A 62 2.09 13.12 -9.94
C ARG A 62 1.58 12.43 -11.21
N GLU A 63 2.26 12.63 -12.33
CA GLU A 63 1.93 11.97 -13.61
C GLU A 63 2.02 10.45 -13.48
N TRP A 64 3.09 9.95 -12.84
CA TRP A 64 3.24 8.52 -12.58
C TRP A 64 2.13 8.00 -11.65
N CYS A 65 1.81 8.71 -10.58
CA CYS A 65 0.73 8.32 -9.67
C CYS A 65 -0.63 8.25 -10.39
N ALA A 66 -0.96 9.24 -11.20
CA ALA A 66 -2.22 9.26 -11.95
C ALA A 66 -2.34 8.08 -12.94
N ALA A 67 -1.21 7.69 -13.57
CA ALA A 67 -1.18 6.62 -14.56
C ALA A 67 -1.09 5.20 -13.99
N ASN A 68 -0.52 5.02 -12.79
CA ASN A 68 -0.18 3.69 -12.25
C ASN A 68 -0.95 3.33 -10.98
N LEU A 69 -1.50 4.32 -10.25
CA LEU A 69 -2.22 4.06 -9.00
C LEU A 69 -3.73 4.03 -9.23
N PRO A 70 -4.44 3.10 -8.57
CA PRO A 70 -5.90 3.09 -8.56
C PRO A 70 -6.51 4.41 -8.09
N PRO A 71 -7.70 4.81 -8.63
CA PRO A 71 -8.35 6.07 -8.26
C PRO A 71 -8.62 6.25 -6.76
N TYR A 72 -8.89 5.16 -6.03
CA TYR A 72 -9.21 5.21 -4.60
C TYR A 72 -8.04 5.69 -3.72
N PHE A 73 -6.80 5.73 -4.25
CA PHE A 73 -5.66 6.30 -3.53
C PHE A 73 -5.65 7.84 -3.54
N GLY A 74 -6.50 8.51 -4.35
CA GLY A 74 -6.66 9.96 -4.31
C GLY A 74 -5.51 10.77 -4.93
N TYR A 75 -4.66 10.16 -5.76
CA TYR A 75 -3.59 10.87 -6.48
C TYR A 75 -3.99 11.38 -7.87
N GLN A 76 -5.26 11.26 -8.23
CA GLN A 76 -5.76 11.76 -9.50
C GLN A 76 -5.78 13.29 -9.48
N PRO A 77 -5.49 13.96 -10.61
CA PRO A 77 -5.61 15.41 -10.71
C PRO A 77 -7.03 15.85 -10.35
N ALA A 78 -7.14 17.04 -9.75
CA ALA A 78 -8.43 17.63 -9.47
C ALA A 78 -9.21 17.81 -10.78
N PRO A 79 -10.53 17.56 -10.78
CA PRO A 79 -11.36 17.85 -11.93
C PRO A 79 -11.30 19.35 -12.27
N PRO A 80 -11.39 19.71 -13.57
CA PRO A 80 -11.52 21.11 -13.95
C PRO A 80 -12.83 21.68 -13.38
N GLU A 81 -12.81 22.97 -13.00
CA GLU A 81 -13.99 23.73 -12.57
C GLU A 81 -15.05 23.87 -13.66
#